data_AF-A0A355C9Y5-F1
#
_entry.id   AF-A0A355C9Y5-F1
#
_cell.length_a   1.000
_cell.length_b   1.000
_cell.length_c   1.000
_cell.angle_alpha   90.00
_cell.angle_beta   90.00
_cell.angle_gamma   90.00
#
_symmetry.space_group_name_H-M   'P 1'
#
loop_
_entity.id
_entity.type
_entity.pdbx_description
1 polymer ?
#
loop_
_entity_poly.entity_id
_entity_poly.type
_entity_poly.pdbx_seq_one_letter_code
_entity_poly.pdbx_strand_id
1 'polypeptide(L)' 'IISKLVRKTGGSFVRMRESKLIPLGKLIAYEQKMVPGPASTVCVAGFFNALKKNLINDGETVMVNIGEGAVRA' A
#
# COMPACT_ATOMS: atom_id res chain seq x y z
N ILE A 1 12.11 -15.19 4.26
CA ILE A 1 11.70 -15.65 2.90
C ILE A 1 11.52 -14.45 1.96
N ILE A 2 10.65 -13.48 2.28
CA ILE A 2 10.41 -12.28 1.46
C ILE A 2 11.69 -11.48 1.17
N SER A 3 12.58 -11.29 2.15
CA SER A 3 13.84 -10.56 1.94
C SER A 3 14.74 -11.14 0.84
N LYS A 4 14.79 -12.48 0.68
CA LYS A 4 15.53 -13.13 -0.38
C LYS A 4 14.90 -12.87 -1.75
N LEU A 5 13.57 -12.90 -1.82
CA LEU A 5 12.81 -12.62 -3.05
C LEU A 5 12.99 -11.17 -3.49
N VAL A 6 12.81 -10.21 -2.57
CA VAL A 6 13.00 -8.78 -2.81
C VAL A 6 14.40 -8.51 -3.38
N ARG A 7 15.44 -9.10 -2.78
CA ARG A 7 16.81 -8.98 -3.29
C ARG A 7 16.96 -9.59 -4.70
N LYS A 8 16.39 -10.77 -4.94
CA LYS A 8 16.49 -11.49 -6.23
C LYS A 8 15.80 -10.72 -7.37
N THR A 9 14.73 -9.98 -7.08
CA THR A 9 13.95 -9.25 -8.10
C THR A 9 14.33 -7.78 -8.21
N GLY A 10 15.39 -7.31 -7.52
CA GLY A 10 15.73 -5.88 -7.48
C GLY A 10 14.68 -5.00 -6.79
N GLY A 11 13.81 -5.61 -5.97
CA GLY A 11 12.75 -4.90 -5.25
C GLY A 11 13.28 -4.10 -4.06
N SER A 12 12.37 -3.34 -3.43
CA SER A 12 12.69 -2.53 -2.27
C SER A 12 11.63 -2.67 -1.17
N PHE A 13 12.03 -2.35 0.07
CA PHE A 13 11.12 -2.25 1.20
C PHE A 13 10.73 -0.78 1.43
N VAL A 14 9.43 -0.52 1.44
CA VAL A 14 8.89 0.80 1.74
C VAL A 14 8.32 0.80 3.16
N ARG A 15 8.70 1.81 3.96
CA ARG A 15 8.22 1.99 5.33
C ARG A 15 7.15 3.09 5.39
N MET A 16 6.14 2.86 6.21
CA MET A 16 5.05 3.80 6.52
C MET A 16 4.92 3.91 8.04
N ARG A 17 4.51 5.09 8.52
CA ARG A 17 4.17 5.26 9.94
C ARG A 17 2.71 4.85 10.16
N GLU A 18 2.47 3.99 11.14
CA GLU A 18 1.12 3.51 11.47
C GLU A 18 0.14 4.65 11.77
N SER A 19 0.60 5.71 12.43
CA SER A 19 -0.21 6.91 12.70
C SER A 19 -0.74 7.60 11.45
N LYS A 20 -0.14 7.37 10.27
CA LYS A 20 -0.63 7.89 9.00
C LYS A 20 -1.61 6.95 8.30
N LEU A 21 -1.77 5.71 8.75
CA LEU A 21 -2.71 4.75 8.15
C LEU A 21 -4.16 5.10 8.49
N ILE A 22 -4.45 5.52 9.73
CA ILE A 22 -5.80 5.92 10.14
C ILE A 22 -6.38 7.04 9.24
N PRO A 23 -5.70 8.19 9.06
CA PRO A 23 -6.22 9.24 8.20
C PRO A 23 -6.29 8.80 6.73
N LEU A 24 -5.37 7.97 6.26
CA LEU A 24 -5.42 7.41 4.90
C LEU A 24 -6.62 6.49 4.69
N GLY A 25 -6.91 5.59 5.64
CA GLY A 25 -8.07 4.70 5.59
C GLY A 25 -9.38 5.49 5.56
N LYS A 26 -9.47 6.57 6.34
CA LYS A 26 -10.61 7.51 6.30
C LYS A 26 -10.74 8.21 4.94
N LEU A 27 -9.62 8.63 4.34
CA LEU A 27 -9.61 9.23 3.01
C LEU A 27 -10.11 8.24 1.94
N ILE A 28 -9.61 7.00 1.95
CA ILE A 28 -10.07 5.95 1.03
C ILE A 28 -11.57 5.71 1.19
N ALA A 29 -12.05 5.60 2.44
CA ALA A 29 -13.48 5.45 2.72
C ALA A 29 -14.32 6.64 2.24
N TYR A 30 -13.79 7.86 2.34
CA TYR A 30 -14.48 9.06 1.89
C TYR A 30 -14.56 9.13 0.35
N GLU A 31 -13.44 8.95 -0.33
CA GLU A 31 -13.30 9.08 -1.79
C GLU A 31 -13.94 7.92 -2.55
N GLN A 32 -13.70 6.69 -2.10
CA GLN A 32 -14.09 5.46 -2.80
C GLN A 32 -15.35 4.80 -2.23
N LYS A 33 -15.93 5.37 -1.17
CA LYS A 33 -17.09 4.80 -0.45
C LYS A 33 -16.88 3.35 0.02
N MET A 34 -15.62 2.96 0.24
CA MET A 34 -15.21 1.61 0.62
C MET A 34 -14.29 1.68 1.84
N VAL A 35 -14.58 0.90 2.88
CA VAL A 35 -13.78 0.88 4.11
C VAL A 35 -12.67 -0.19 3.99
N PRO A 36 -11.41 0.20 3.77
CA PRO A 36 -10.32 -0.77 3.65
C PRO A 36 -9.97 -1.37 5.01
N GLY A 37 -9.56 -2.63 5.02
CA GLY A 37 -8.90 -3.22 6.17
C GLY A 37 -7.50 -2.62 6.41
N PRO A 38 -6.86 -2.89 7.56
CA PRO A 38 -5.52 -2.39 7.87
C PRO A 38 -4.47 -2.78 6.82
N ALA A 39 -4.46 -4.05 6.37
CA ALA A 39 -3.52 -4.53 5.36
C ALA A 39 -3.67 -3.79 4.02
N SER A 40 -4.91 -3.58 3.58
CA SER A 40 -5.23 -2.84 2.34
C SER A 40 -4.78 -1.39 2.44
N THR A 41 -4.98 -0.77 3.61
CA THR A 41 -4.53 0.60 3.88
C THR A 41 -2.99 0.71 3.85
N VAL A 42 -2.28 -0.29 4.37
CA VAL A 42 -0.80 -0.37 4.30
C VAL A 42 -0.32 -0.49 2.85
N CYS A 43 -0.99 -1.29 2.01
CA CYS A 43 -0.63 -1.43 0.61
C CYS A 43 -0.79 -0.12 -0.16
N VAL A 44 -1.93 0.58 0.00
CA VAL A 44 -2.16 1.89 -0.65
C VAL A 44 -1.15 2.92 -0.14
N ALA A 45 -0.84 2.92 1.16
CA ALA A 45 0.22 3.76 1.72
C ALA A 45 1.60 3.46 1.10
N GLY A 46 1.91 2.18 0.91
CA GLY A 46 3.14 1.73 0.26
C GLY A 46 3.23 2.24 -1.17
N PHE A 47 2.13 2.15 -1.92
CA PHE A 47 2.02 2.66 -3.29
C PHE A 47 2.29 4.17 -3.37
N PHE A 48 1.63 4.99 -2.55
CA PHE A 48 1.88 6.44 -2.53
C PHE A 48 3.31 6.79 -2.12
N ASN A 49 3.89 6.07 -1.16
CA ASN A 49 5.28 6.29 -0.78
C ASN A 49 6.26 5.86 -1.89
N ALA A 50 5.93 4.83 -2.67
CA ALA A 50 6.73 4.39 -3.80
C ALA A 50 6.70 5.43 -4.93
N LEU A 51 5.52 5.98 -5.26
CA LEU A 51 5.39 7.10 -6.20
C LEU A 51 6.21 8.31 -5.73
N LYS A 52 6.03 8.75 -4.49
CA LYS A 52 6.75 9.91 -3.93
C LYS A 52 8.28 9.75 -3.96
N LYS A 53 8.78 8.50 -3.93
CA LYS A 53 10.20 8.17 -3.94
C LYS A 53 10.72 7.81 -5.33
N ASN A 54 9.90 7.94 -6.38
CA ASN A 54 10.22 7.53 -7.75
C ASN A 54 10.68 6.06 -7.83
N LEU A 55 10.08 5.18 -7.01
CA LEU A 55 10.32 3.73 -7.03
C LEU A 55 9.41 3.01 -8.03
N ILE A 56 8.36 3.70 -8.47
CA ILE A 56 7.47 3.32 -9.56
C ILE A 56 7.27 4.55 -10.44
N ASN A 57 7.18 4.35 -11.74
CA ASN A 57 7.15 5.41 -12.74
C ASN A 57 5.75 5.57 -13.35
N ASP A 58 5.49 6.75 -13.89
CA ASP A 58 4.27 6.99 -14.66
C ASP A 58 4.24 6.10 -15.91
N GLY A 59 3.07 5.52 -16.20
CA GLY A 59 2.89 4.53 -17.27
C GLY A 59 3.29 3.09 -16.94
N GLU A 60 3.82 2.79 -15.75
CA GLU A 60 4.05 1.41 -15.32
C GLU A 60 2.75 0.69 -14.94
N THR A 61 2.62 -0.57 -15.34
CA THR A 61 1.56 -1.44 -14.85
C THR A 61 1.86 -1.86 -13.42
N VAL A 62 1.11 -1.34 -12.45
CA VAL A 62 1.26 -1.67 -11.02
C VAL A 62 0.13 -2.58 -10.55
N MET A 63 0.48 -3.76 -10.03
CA MET A 63 -0.46 -4.65 -9.35
C MET A 63 -0.37 -4.46 -7.83
N VAL A 64 -1.45 -3.98 -7.22
CA VAL A 64 -1.57 -3.82 -5.77
C VAL A 64 -2.44 -4.93 -5.22
N ASN A 65 -1.85 -5.87 -4.48
CA ASN A 65 -2.60 -6.89 -3.78
C ASN A 65 -3.09 -6.34 -2.42
N ILE A 66 -4.41 -6.27 -2.23
CA ILE A 66 -5.05 -5.76 -1.02
C ILE A 66 -5.90 -6.85 -0.37
N GLY A 67 -5.99 -6.84 0.96
CA GLY A 67 -6.91 -7.72 1.69
C GLY A 67 -8.38 -7.25 1.60
N GLU A 68 -9.30 -8.06 2.12
CA GLU A 68 -10.72 -7.69 2.21
C GLU A 68 -10.94 -6.48 3.15
N GLY A 69 -12.13 -5.85 3.05
CA GLY A 69 -12.54 -4.72 3.87
C GLY A 69 -12.58 -5.04 5.37
N ALA A 70 -12.60 -4.00 6.21
CA ALA A 70 -12.50 -4.12 7.67
C ALA A 70 -13.62 -4.95 8.36
N VAL A 71 -14.63 -5.39 7.60
CA VAL A 71 -15.77 -6.19 8.09
C VAL A 71 -15.38 -7.67 8.32
N ARG A 72 -14.21 -8.11 7.84
CA ARG A 72 -13.68 -9.47 8.02
C ARG A 72 -12.24 -9.46 8.58
N ALA A 73 -12.07 -8.88 9.75
CA ALA A 73 -10.89 -9.07 10.59
C ALA A 73 -11.25 -9.92 11.81
#